data_AF-A0A0Q7EKB2-F1
#
_entry.id   AF-A0A0Q7EKB2-F1
#
_cell.length_a   1.000
_cell.length_b   1.000
_cell.length_c   1.000
_cell.angle_alpha   90.00
_cell.angle_beta   90.00
_cell.angle_gamma   90.00
#
_symmetry.space_group_name_H-M   'P 1'
#
loop_
_entity.id
_entity.type
_entity.pdbx_description
1 polymer ?
#
loop_
_entity_poly.entity_id
_entity_poly.type
_entity_poly.pdbx_seq_one_letter_code
_entity_poly.pdbx_strand_id
1 'polypeptide(L)'
;MTPLADMIPAMSDPDLKALRANAERLTASGSPVQAATAADILPLIDAETARRAALPTTPKKRATVAKKKVVPVTGHQTALPSKTAA
;
A
#
# COMPACT_ATOMS: atom_id res chain seq x y z
N MET A 1 -19.01 -2.44 10.33
CA MET A 1 -17.77 -1.83 9.82
C MET A 1 -16.65 -2.26 10.74
N THR A 2 -15.64 -2.97 10.23
CA THR A 2 -14.47 -3.33 11.03
C THR A 2 -13.50 -2.14 11.03
N PRO A 3 -13.11 -1.61 12.20
CA PRO A 3 -12.09 -0.56 12.30
C PRO A 3 -10.79 -0.95 11.59
N LEU A 4 -10.14 0.01 10.94
CA LEU A 4 -8.85 -0.22 10.26
C LEU A 4 -7.77 -0.72 11.23
N ALA A 5 -7.81 -0.27 12.49
CA ALA A 5 -6.91 -0.71 13.56
C ALA A 5 -6.91 -2.23 13.74
N ASP A 6 -8.08 -2.88 13.63
CA ASP A 6 -8.23 -4.32 13.81
C ASP A 6 -7.65 -5.12 12.62
N MET A 7 -7.47 -4.47 11.47
CA MET A 7 -6.93 -5.09 10.26
C MET A 7 -5.40 -5.03 10.19
N ILE A 8 -4.76 -4.07 10.89
CA ILE A 8 -3.31 -3.84 10.86
C ILE A 8 -2.49 -5.13 11.11
N PRO A 9 -2.82 -5.99 12.09
CA PRO A 9 -2.03 -7.21 12.34
C PRO A 9 -2.06 -8.22 11.19
N ALA A 10 -3.12 -8.22 10.37
CA ALA A 10 -3.31 -9.15 9.26
C ALA A 10 -2.73 -8.63 7.93
N MET A 11 -2.34 -7.37 7.85
CA MET A 11 -1.80 -6.76 6.62
C MET A 11 -0.42 -7.33 6.25
N SER A 12 -0.07 -7.29 4.97
CA SER A 12 1.29 -7.64 4.53
C SER A 12 2.29 -6.51 4.80
N ASP A 13 3.59 -6.79 4.83
CA ASP A 13 4.61 -5.76 5.05
C ASP A 13 4.59 -4.64 3.98
N PRO A 14 4.43 -4.95 2.67
CA PRO A 14 4.22 -3.93 1.65
C PRO A 14 3.00 -3.03 1.92
N ASP A 15 1.89 -3.64 2.36
CA ASP A 15 0.65 -2.89 2.64
C ASP A 15 0.82 -1.99 3.86
N LEU A 16 1.48 -2.47 4.93
CA LEU A 16 1.79 -1.65 6.11
C LEU A 16 2.67 -0.46 5.76
N LYS A 17 3.68 -0.66 4.90
CA LYS A 17 4.53 0.44 4.40
C LYS A 17 3.74 1.47 3.60
N ALA A 18 2.88 1.01 2.69
CA ALA A 18 2.03 1.91 1.90
C ALA A 18 1.04 2.67 2.79
N LEU A 19 0.43 1.98 3.77
CA LEU A 19 -0.50 2.57 4.71
C LEU A 19 0.17 3.65 5.56
N ARG A 20 1.39 3.41 6.07
CA ARG A 20 2.17 4.41 6.80
C ARG A 20 2.39 5.67 5.96
N ALA A 21 2.91 5.54 4.74
CA ALA A 21 3.17 6.68 3.87
C ALA A 21 1.90 7.47 3.54
N ASN A 22 0.77 6.78 3.37
CA ASN A 22 -0.52 7.43 3.16
C ASN A 22 -1.02 8.17 4.41
N ALA A 23 -0.86 7.58 5.60
CA ALA A 23 -1.22 8.22 6.87
C ALA A 23 -0.35 9.45 7.14
N GLU A 24 0.96 9.39 6.89
CA GLU A 24 1.86 10.55 6.97
C GLU A 24 1.41 11.67 6.03
N ARG A 25 1.07 11.36 4.78
CA ARG A 25 0.54 12.35 3.83
C ARG A 25 -0.78 12.95 4.31
N LEU A 26 -1.72 12.14 4.80
CA LEU A 26 -3.01 12.61 5.30
C LEU A 26 -2.90 13.48 6.56
N THR A 27 -1.89 13.24 7.39
CA THR A 27 -1.61 14.09 8.55
C THR A 27 -1.20 15.50 8.11
N ALA A 28 -0.47 15.61 6.99
CA ALA A 28 0.02 16.90 6.48
C ALA A 28 -1.00 17.64 5.58
N SER A 29 -1.79 16.93 4.78
CA SER A 29 -2.63 17.54 3.74
C SER A 29 -4.08 17.06 3.69
N GLY A 30 -4.48 16.18 4.61
CA GLY A 30 -5.86 15.71 4.71
C GLY A 30 -6.81 16.75 5.30
N SER A 31 -8.12 16.49 5.18
CA SER A 31 -9.12 17.21 5.99
C SER A 31 -8.86 17.01 7.49
N PRO A 32 -9.39 17.88 8.38
CA PRO A 32 -9.15 17.77 9.81
C PRO A 32 -9.48 16.37 10.40
N VAL A 33 -10.57 15.75 9.93
CA VAL A 33 -10.97 14.40 10.34
C VAL A 33 -9.97 13.35 9.86
N GLN A 34 -9.47 13.46 8.63
CA GLN A 34 -8.48 12.54 8.08
C GLN A 34 -7.12 12.69 8.78
N ALA A 35 -6.70 13.92 9.10
CA ALA A 35 -5.47 14.18 9.81
C ALA A 35 -5.53 13.61 11.24
N ALA A 36 -6.64 13.82 11.96
CA ALA A 36 -6.86 13.23 13.28
C ALA A 36 -6.85 11.70 13.23
N THR A 37 -7.61 11.11 12.32
CA THR A 37 -7.66 9.65 12.13
C THR A 37 -6.28 9.08 11.77
N ALA A 38 -5.52 9.77 10.91
CA ALA A 38 -4.17 9.34 10.54
C ALA A 38 -3.19 9.44 11.71
N ALA A 39 -3.27 10.51 12.51
CA ALA A 39 -2.46 10.67 13.71
C ALA A 39 -2.72 9.56 14.74
N ASP A 40 -3.96 9.10 14.88
CA ASP A 40 -4.33 8.00 15.79
C ASP A 40 -3.81 6.64 15.31
N ILE A 41 -3.74 6.44 13.98
CA ILE A 41 -3.35 5.15 13.38
C ILE A 41 -1.83 4.98 13.22
N LEU A 42 -1.07 6.07 13.04
CA LEU A 42 0.39 6.01 12.86
C LEU A 42 1.11 5.21 13.97
N PRO A 43 0.83 5.43 15.27
CA PRO A 43 1.46 4.65 16.34
C PRO A 43 1.16 3.15 16.26
N LEU A 44 -0.03 2.76 15.78
CA LEU A 44 -0.43 1.35 15.67
C LEU A 44 0.35 0.64 14.55
N ILE A 45 0.54 1.31 13.42
CA ILE A 45 1.32 0.78 12.30
C ILE A 45 2.80 0.62 12.71
N ASP A 46 3.32 1.60 13.45
CA ASP A 46 4.71 1.61 13.89
C ASP A 46 4.97 0.52 14.94
N ALA A 47 4.06 0.33 15.88
CA ALA A 47 4.10 -0.77 16.84
C ALA A 47 4.09 -2.15 16.15
N GLU A 48 3.22 -2.35 15.16
CA GLU A 48 3.16 -3.62 14.43
C GLU A 48 4.43 -3.85 13.59
N THR A 49 4.95 -2.80 12.95
CA THR A 49 6.20 -2.88 12.18
C THR A 49 7.38 -3.25 13.09
N ALA A 50 7.47 -2.63 14.27
CA ALA A 50 8.49 -2.96 15.27
C ALA A 50 8.33 -4.40 15.79
N ARG A 51 7.10 -4.84 16.07
CA ARG A 51 6.81 -6.21 16.49
C ARG A 51 7.27 -7.23 15.46
N ARG A 52 7.03 -6.97 14.16
CA ARG A 52 7.50 -7.83 13.05
C ARG A 52 9.01 -7.83 12.91
N ALA A 53 9.67 -6.68 13.09
CA ALA A 53 11.12 -6.60 13.06
C ALA A 53 11.79 -7.38 14.21
N ALA A 54 11.14 -7.45 15.37
CA ALA A 54 11.61 -8.21 16.53
C ALA A 54 11.34 -9.73 16.44
N LEU A 55 10.47 -10.17 15.53
CA LEU A 55 10.18 -11.58 15.32
C LEU A 55 11.38 -12.28 14.64
N PRO A 56 11.77 -13.49 15.10
CA PRO A 56 12.83 -14.24 14.45
C PRO A 56 12.47 -14.52 12.99
N THR A 57 13.27 -14.00 12.06
CA THR A 57 13.05 -14.25 10.64
C THR A 57 13.56 -15.65 10.31
N THR A 58 12.66 -16.62 10.13
CA THR A 58 13.04 -17.86 9.44
C THR A 58 13.41 -17.48 8.01
N PRO A 59 14.63 -17.77 7.53
CA PRO A 59 15.06 -17.34 6.21
C PRO A 59 14.14 -17.98 5.15
N LYS A 60 13.31 -17.15 4.50
CA LYS A 60 12.57 -17.58 3.31
C LYS A 60 13.59 -17.93 2.24
N LYS A 61 13.77 -19.23 1.96
CA LYS A 61 14.51 -19.69 0.77
C LYS A 61 13.96 -18.93 -0.44
N ARG A 62 14.81 -18.12 -1.07
CA ARG A 62 14.49 -17.44 -2.33
C ARG A 62 14.10 -18.50 -3.36
N ALA A 63 12.81 -18.62 -3.65
CA ALA A 63 12.37 -19.33 -4.84
C ALA A 63 12.83 -18.51 -6.06
N THR A 64 13.68 -19.13 -6.89
CA THR A 64 14.11 -18.56 -8.16
C THR A 64 12.90 -18.50 -9.09
N VAL A 65 12.43 -17.30 -9.42
CA VAL A 65 11.34 -17.13 -10.40
C VAL A 65 11.91 -17.43 -11.78
N ALA A 66 11.63 -18.63 -12.29
CA ALA A 66 11.88 -19.01 -13.68
C ALA A 66 11.16 -18.03 -14.61
N LYS A 67 11.93 -17.39 -15.50
CA LYS A 67 11.42 -16.45 -16.52
C LYS A 67 10.45 -17.17 -17.46
N LYS A 68 9.15 -17.09 -17.21
CA LYS A 68 8.13 -17.48 -18.19
C LYS A 68 7.85 -16.28 -19.09
N LYS A 69 8.17 -16.42 -20.38
CA LYS A 69 7.84 -15.44 -21.43
C LYS A 69 6.33 -15.17 -21.41
N VAL A 70 5.94 -13.92 -21.21
CA VAL A 70 4.57 -13.45 -21.48
C VAL A 70 4.55 -12.96 -22.92
N VAL A 71 3.77 -13.65 -23.76
CA VAL A 71 3.36 -13.19 -25.08
C VAL A 71 2.39 -12.01 -24.89
N PRO A 72 2.55 -10.86 -25.56
CA PRO A 72 1.57 -9.79 -25.46
C PRO A 72 0.39 -10.12 -26.37
N VAL A 73 -0.77 -10.38 -25.76
CA VAL A 73 -2.06 -10.44 -26.45
C VAL A 73 -2.85 -9.18 -26.12
N THR A 74 -3.07 -8.40 -27.18
CA THR A 74 -4.25 -7.58 -27.50
C THR A 74 -4.64 -6.42 -26.57
N GLY A 75 -4.35 -5.21 -27.07
CA GLY A 75 -5.36 -4.25 -27.48
C GLY A 75 -6.33 -3.71 -26.43
N HIS A 76 -6.14 -2.44 -26.07
CA HIS A 76 -7.14 -1.36 -26.20
C HIS A 76 -6.39 -0.03 -26.14
N GLN A 77 -6.01 0.50 -27.30
CA GLN A 77 -5.54 1.87 -27.44
C GLN A 77 -6.77 2.77 -27.30
N THR A 78 -6.94 3.42 -26.16
CA THR A 78 -7.91 4.50 -25.98
C THR A 78 -7.38 5.73 -26.73
N ALA A 79 -7.68 5.82 -28.02
CA ALA A 79 -7.47 7.06 -28.77
C ALA A 79 -8.45 8.11 -28.25
N LEU A 80 -7.93 9.15 -27.60
CA LEU A 80 -8.67 10.38 -27.31
C LEU A 80 -9.01 11.07 -28.65
N PRO A 81 -10.26 11.53 -28.89
CA PRO A 81 -10.55 12.33 -30.07
C PRO A 81 -9.96 13.74 -29.91
N SER A 82 -8.95 14.06 -30.72
CA SER A 82 -8.45 15.43 -30.89
C SER A 82 -9.56 16.27 -31.52
N LYS A 83 -10.10 17.20 -30.74
CA LYS A 83 -10.98 18.27 -31.21
C LYS A 83 -10.15 19.23 -32.06
N THR A 84 -10.32 19.22 -33.38
CA THR A 84 -9.90 20.33 -34.24
C THR A 84 -11.13 21.15 -34.61
N ALA A 85 -11.09 22.40 -34.21
CA ALA A 85 -12.01 23.46 -34.57
C ALA A 85 -11.49 24.23 -35.80
N ALA A 86 -12.43 24.92 -36.46
CA ALA A 86 -12.31 25.84 -37.59
C ALA A 86 -12.29 25.19 -38.98
#